data_AF-A0A812VPA1-F1
#
_entry.id   AF-A0A812VPA1-F1
#
_cell.length_a   1.000
_cell.length_b   1.000
_cell.length_c   1.000
_cell.angle_alpha   90.00
_cell.angle_beta   90.00
_cell.angle_gamma   90.00
#
_symmetry.space_group_name_H-M   'P 1'
#
loop_
_entity.id
_entity.type
_entity.pdbx_description
1 polymer ?
#
loop_
_entity_poly.entity_id
_entity_poly.type
_entity_poly.pdbx_seq_one_letter_code
_entity_poly.pdbx_strand_id
1 'polypeptide(L)'
;MESRIRALEEKGPSASTTTSEPGRPNLLIMAGWSQDTPKDTLLHELDQCLKELGLAEVIEDKFCTGPRRGFAMTFIRTDPTESGTQLKRRLITIAQQIQRASIRAPSMDQDKILRATLGRSREERLLSNHTGKTKRLILTVDPNLKPYVETEYAAGNVWFRNQLISSATRPPPRPGCKAGKPPRSWIDLQGLSSILRTPAEDLEKQWDELMSY
;
A
#
# COMPACT_ATOMS: atom_id res chain seq x y z
N MET A 1 -4.97 16.00 -3.36
CA MET A 1 -5.08 14.55 -3.68
C MET A 1 -4.81 13.72 -2.44
N GLU A 2 -3.64 13.86 -1.82
CA GLU A 2 -3.45 13.47 -0.41
C GLU A 2 -4.47 14.17 0.50
N SER A 3 -4.87 15.40 0.16
CA SER A 3 -5.91 16.16 0.85
C SER A 3 -7.28 15.47 0.94
N ARG A 4 -7.74 14.67 -0.04
CA ARG A 4 -9.03 13.96 0.07
C ARG A 4 -8.93 12.73 0.95
N ILE A 5 -7.81 12.01 0.89
CA ILE A 5 -7.54 10.87 1.78
C ILE A 5 -7.34 11.39 3.22
N ARG A 6 -6.57 12.47 3.39
CA ARG A 6 -6.25 13.12 4.67
C ARG A 6 -7.46 13.79 5.32
N ALA A 7 -8.30 14.51 4.56
CA ALA A 7 -9.53 15.12 5.08
C ALA A 7 -10.59 14.10 5.51
N LEU A 8 -10.51 12.86 5.02
CA LEU A 8 -11.40 11.77 5.42
C LEU A 8 -10.81 10.93 6.56
N GLU A 9 -9.47 10.88 6.70
CA GLU A 9 -8.78 10.35 7.88
C GLU A 9 -9.06 11.20 9.15
N GLU A 10 -9.28 12.51 8.99
CA GLU A 10 -9.71 13.42 10.08
C GLU A 10 -11.19 13.25 10.50
N LYS A 11 -12.00 12.52 9.71
CA LYS A 11 -13.41 12.23 10.01
C LYS A 11 -13.66 10.90 10.75
N GLY A 12 -12.62 10.29 11.34
CA GLY A 12 -12.76 9.10 12.18
C GLY A 12 -13.54 9.37 13.49
N PRO A 13 -14.24 8.36 14.05
CA PRO A 13 -15.21 8.55 15.13
C PRO A 13 -14.53 8.94 16.44
N SER A 14 -15.17 9.86 17.18
CA SER A 14 -14.80 10.24 18.54
C SER A 14 -14.61 9.02 19.44
N ALA A 15 -13.46 9.02 20.13
CA ALA A 15 -13.14 8.39 21.41
C ALA A 15 -13.88 7.08 21.78
N SER A 16 -13.16 5.96 21.76
CA SER A 16 -13.12 5.03 22.89
C SER A 16 -12.03 3.97 22.72
N THR A 17 -11.32 3.75 23.81
CA THR A 17 -10.21 2.81 24.02
C THR A 17 -10.64 1.35 23.85
N THR A 18 -9.88 0.56 23.09
CA THR A 18 -9.47 -0.84 23.38
C THR A 18 -8.61 -1.36 22.23
N THR A 19 -7.68 -2.25 22.58
CA THR A 19 -6.57 -2.80 21.77
C THR A 19 -6.99 -3.53 20.50
N SER A 20 -7.25 -2.78 19.44
CA SER A 20 -7.37 -3.27 18.06
C SER A 20 -6.88 -2.20 17.10
N GLU A 21 -6.16 -2.60 16.05
CA GLU A 21 -5.51 -1.72 15.07
C GLU A 21 -6.39 -0.52 14.69
N PRO A 22 -5.94 0.74 14.88
CA PRO A 22 -6.69 1.90 14.42
C PRO A 22 -6.91 1.85 12.90
N GLY A 23 -8.18 1.78 12.48
CA GLY A 23 -8.67 2.32 11.21
C GLY A 23 -8.13 1.67 9.93
N ARG A 24 -8.32 0.35 9.72
CA ARG A 24 -8.30 -0.16 8.34
C ARG A 24 -9.46 0.50 7.59
N PRO A 25 -9.20 1.18 6.44
CA PRO A 25 -10.27 1.82 5.71
C PRO A 25 -11.29 0.78 5.23
N ASN A 26 -12.56 1.17 5.15
CA ASN A 26 -13.66 0.43 4.53
C ASN A 26 -13.49 0.36 2.99
N LEU A 27 -12.32 -0.09 2.54
CA LEU A 27 -11.83 0.08 1.18
C LEU A 27 -11.40 -1.26 0.60
N LEU A 28 -11.87 -1.54 -0.62
CA LEU A 28 -11.37 -2.59 -1.49
C LEU A 28 -10.64 -1.97 -2.69
N ILE A 29 -9.60 -2.67 -3.14
CA ILE A 29 -8.90 -2.40 -4.39
C ILE A 29 -9.40 -3.41 -5.42
N MET A 30 -10.17 -2.91 -6.39
CA MET A 30 -10.74 -3.69 -7.48
C MET A 30 -9.78 -3.64 -8.67
N ALA A 31 -9.23 -4.78 -9.08
CA ALA A 31 -8.21 -4.88 -10.11
C ALA A 31 -8.58 -5.97 -11.13
N GLY A 32 -7.85 -6.01 -12.24
CA GLY A 32 -8.07 -6.97 -13.34
C GLY A 32 -7.84 -6.36 -14.71
N TRP A 33 -7.91 -5.04 -14.79
CA TRP A 33 -7.66 -4.25 -15.99
C TRP A 33 -6.16 -4.04 -16.26
N SER A 34 -5.83 -3.77 -17.52
CA SER A 34 -4.50 -3.31 -17.93
C SER A 34 -4.17 -1.95 -17.31
N GLN A 35 -2.89 -1.68 -17.05
CA GLN A 35 -2.44 -0.41 -16.47
C GLN A 35 -2.80 0.81 -17.31
N ASP A 36 -2.97 0.62 -18.62
CA ASP A 36 -3.31 1.69 -19.57
C ASP A 36 -4.83 1.85 -19.77
N THR A 37 -5.68 1.19 -18.99
CA THR A 37 -7.15 1.30 -19.16
C THR A 37 -7.64 2.70 -18.79
N PRO A 38 -8.41 3.40 -19.65
CA PRO A 38 -9.01 4.69 -19.32
C PRO A 38 -9.91 4.60 -18.08
N LYS A 39 -9.84 5.63 -17.22
CA LYS A 39 -10.62 5.72 -15.99
C LYS A 39 -12.13 5.51 -16.24
N ASP A 40 -12.69 6.17 -17.25
CA ASP A 40 -14.14 6.14 -17.48
C ASP A 40 -14.60 4.76 -17.94
N THR A 41 -13.82 4.10 -18.80
CA THR A 41 -14.02 2.69 -19.19
C THR A 41 -13.96 1.78 -17.98
N LEU A 42 -12.91 1.88 -17.17
CA LEU A 42 -12.72 1.03 -16.00
C LEU A 42 -13.87 1.19 -15.00
N LEU A 43 -14.27 2.43 -14.67
CA LEU A 43 -15.34 2.67 -13.70
C LEU A 43 -16.71 2.23 -14.22
N HIS A 44 -16.97 2.40 -15.52
CA HIS A 44 -18.20 1.93 -16.16
C HIS A 44 -18.30 0.40 -16.13
N GLU A 45 -17.23 -0.29 -16.53
CA GLU A 45 -17.19 -1.75 -16.52
C GLU A 45 -17.23 -2.33 -15.09
N LEU A 46 -16.54 -1.68 -14.15
CA LEU A 46 -16.60 -2.06 -12.74
C LEU A 46 -18.04 -1.98 -12.21
N ASP A 47 -18.81 -0.95 -12.59
CA ASP A 47 -20.22 -0.86 -12.23
C ASP A 47 -21.06 -2.00 -12.78
N GLN A 48 -20.79 -2.43 -14.02
CA GLN A 48 -21.48 -3.57 -14.61
C GLN A 48 -21.17 -4.86 -13.85
N CYS A 49 -19.90 -5.13 -13.55
CA CYS A 49 -19.51 -6.31 -12.78
C CYS A 49 -20.11 -6.31 -11.36
N LEU A 50 -20.16 -5.15 -10.69
CA LEU A 50 -20.72 -5.05 -9.34
C LEU A 50 -22.23 -5.26 -9.32
N LYS A 51 -22.95 -4.83 -10.37
CA LYS A 51 -24.38 -5.11 -10.54
C LYS A 51 -24.63 -6.60 -10.79
N GLU A 52 -23.84 -7.22 -11.65
CA GLU A 52 -23.92 -8.66 -11.92
C GLU A 52 -23.69 -9.49 -10.65
N LEU A 53 -22.79 -9.05 -9.76
CA LEU A 53 -22.52 -9.70 -8.47
C LEU A 53 -23.57 -9.43 -7.39
N GLY A 54 -24.54 -8.54 -7.63
CA GLY A 54 -25.48 -8.08 -6.61
C GLY A 54 -24.80 -7.27 -5.49
N LEU A 55 -23.64 -6.66 -5.76
CA LEU A 55 -22.86 -5.90 -4.78
C LEU A 55 -23.10 -4.38 -4.88
N ALA A 56 -23.90 -3.90 -5.83
CA ALA A 56 -24.10 -2.47 -6.04
C ALA A 56 -24.58 -1.71 -4.79
N GLU A 57 -25.44 -2.32 -3.97
CA GLU A 57 -26.02 -1.68 -2.77
C GLU A 57 -25.02 -1.58 -1.60
N VAL A 58 -24.00 -2.45 -1.57
CA VAL A 58 -22.98 -2.42 -0.50
C VAL A 58 -21.87 -1.42 -0.79
N ILE A 59 -21.80 -0.88 -2.01
CA ILE A 59 -20.82 0.14 -2.39
C ILE A 59 -21.30 1.51 -1.94
N GLU A 60 -20.40 2.26 -1.31
CA GLU A 60 -20.61 3.66 -0.95
C GLU A 60 -20.12 4.59 -2.07
N ASP A 61 -18.87 4.39 -2.51
CA ASP A 61 -18.25 5.18 -3.58
C ASP A 61 -17.16 4.35 -4.28
N LYS A 62 -16.79 4.76 -5.50
CA LYS A 62 -15.69 4.17 -6.26
C LYS A 62 -14.97 5.24 -7.07
N PHE A 63 -13.64 5.14 -7.13
CA PHE A 63 -12.85 6.10 -7.88
C PHE A 63 -11.52 5.51 -8.35
N CYS A 64 -10.89 6.23 -9.27
CA CYS A 64 -9.60 5.89 -9.86
C CYS A 64 -8.61 7.03 -9.57
N THR A 65 -7.37 6.71 -9.19
CA THR A 65 -6.37 7.70 -8.76
C THR A 65 -5.64 8.41 -9.90
N GLY A 66 -6.12 8.28 -11.13
CA GLY A 66 -5.53 8.91 -12.32
C GLY A 66 -6.36 8.68 -13.58
N PRO A 67 -5.92 9.23 -14.72
CA PRO A 67 -6.64 9.12 -15.99
C PRO A 67 -6.62 7.70 -16.55
N ARG A 68 -5.60 6.90 -16.21
CA ARG A 68 -5.45 5.49 -16.60
C ARG A 68 -4.89 4.66 -15.46
N ARG A 69 -5.51 3.51 -15.18
CA ARG A 69 -5.12 2.58 -14.11
C ARG A 69 -5.59 1.17 -14.46
N GLY A 70 -4.94 0.16 -13.87
CA GLY A 70 -5.41 -1.23 -13.88
C GLY A 70 -6.29 -1.60 -12.68
N PHE A 71 -6.66 -0.61 -11.85
CA PHE A 71 -7.44 -0.82 -10.63
C PHE A 71 -8.24 0.43 -10.25
N ALA A 72 -9.34 0.22 -9.51
CA ALA A 72 -10.09 1.25 -8.80
C ALA A 72 -10.12 1.00 -7.30
N MET A 73 -10.37 2.07 -6.56
CA MET A 73 -10.60 2.10 -5.13
C MET A 73 -12.10 2.16 -4.89
N THR A 74 -12.62 1.22 -4.11
CA THR A 74 -14.05 1.08 -3.85
C THR A 74 -14.33 1.07 -2.35
N PHE A 75 -15.08 2.07 -1.88
CA PHE A 75 -15.52 2.15 -0.51
C PHE A 75 -16.76 1.31 -0.29
N ILE A 76 -16.77 0.55 0.80
CA ILE A 76 -17.88 -0.30 1.21
C ILE A 76 -18.61 0.41 2.34
N ARG A 77 -19.94 0.50 2.22
CA ARG A 77 -20.78 1.14 3.24
C ARG A 77 -20.55 0.46 4.59
N THR A 78 -20.27 1.25 5.62
CA THR A 78 -20.08 0.78 7.00
C THR A 78 -21.36 0.91 7.80
N ASP A 79 -21.59 -0.03 8.71
CA ASP A 79 -22.60 0.11 9.75
C ASP A 79 -21.94 0.76 10.98
N PRO A 80 -22.52 1.83 11.57
CA PRO A 80 -21.98 2.47 12.77
C PRO A 80 -21.78 1.53 13.97
N THR A 81 -22.51 0.41 14.00
CA THR A 81 -22.42 -0.61 15.05
C THR A 81 -21.38 -1.70 14.77
N GLU A 82 -20.80 -1.72 13.56
CA GLU A 82 -19.82 -2.73 13.15
C GLU A 82 -18.43 -2.41 13.72
N SER A 83 -17.88 -3.37 14.48
CA SER A 83 -16.48 -3.30 14.92
C SER A 83 -15.50 -3.44 13.76
N GLY A 84 -14.28 -2.93 13.91
CA GLY A 84 -13.23 -3.05 12.88
C GLY A 84 -12.92 -4.51 12.49
N THR A 85 -13.03 -5.45 13.43
CA THR A 85 -12.86 -6.89 13.17
C THR A 85 -13.99 -7.46 12.31
N GLN A 86 -15.24 -7.06 12.57
CA GLN A 86 -16.40 -7.47 11.77
C GLN A 86 -16.30 -6.89 10.35
N LEU A 87 -15.97 -5.60 10.23
CA LEU A 87 -15.74 -4.96 8.94
C LEU A 87 -14.66 -5.69 8.14
N LYS A 88 -13.51 -5.99 8.76
CA LYS A 88 -12.42 -6.73 8.11
C LYS A 88 -12.89 -8.10 7.59
N ARG A 89 -13.67 -8.85 8.40
CA ARG A 89 -14.24 -10.14 7.98
C ARG A 89 -15.19 -9.96 6.80
N ARG A 90 -16.07 -8.95 6.83
CA ARG A 90 -17.01 -8.66 5.76
C ARG A 90 -16.30 -8.29 4.46
N LEU A 91 -15.26 -7.45 4.52
CA LEU A 91 -14.42 -7.11 3.36
C LEU A 91 -13.73 -8.34 2.77
N ILE A 92 -13.24 -9.27 3.61
CA ILE A 92 -12.65 -10.54 3.15
C ILE A 92 -13.70 -11.39 2.45
N THR A 93 -14.91 -11.52 3.00
CA THR A 93 -16.00 -12.28 2.39
C THR A 93 -16.37 -11.71 1.02
N ILE A 94 -16.53 -10.39 0.91
CA ILE A 94 -16.81 -9.71 -0.38
C ILE A 94 -15.68 -9.98 -1.38
N ALA A 95 -14.42 -9.83 -0.96
CA ALA A 95 -13.27 -10.05 -1.83
C ALA A 95 -13.20 -11.51 -2.35
N GLN A 96 -13.49 -12.48 -1.48
CA GLN A 96 -13.57 -13.89 -1.85
C GLN A 96 -14.73 -14.19 -2.79
N GLN A 97 -15.91 -13.58 -2.57
CA GLN A 97 -17.06 -13.71 -3.47
C GLN A 97 -16.71 -13.22 -4.88
N ILE A 98 -16.11 -12.02 -4.99
CA ILE A 98 -15.66 -11.44 -6.26
C ILE A 98 -14.70 -12.39 -6.96
N GLN A 99 -13.69 -12.90 -6.24
CA GLN A 99 -12.69 -13.77 -6.83
C GLN A 99 -13.27 -15.13 -7.29
N ARG A 100 -14.25 -15.68 -6.58
CA ARG A 100 -14.91 -16.95 -6.95
C ARG A 100 -15.80 -16.80 -8.19
N ALA A 101 -16.44 -15.66 -8.36
CA ALA A 101 -17.33 -15.41 -9.49
C ALA A 101 -16.59 -15.40 -10.84
N SER A 102 -15.28 -15.17 -10.85
CA SER A 102 -14.44 -15.21 -12.06
C SER A 102 -14.97 -14.32 -13.20
N ILE A 103 -15.62 -13.21 -12.84
CA ILE A 103 -16.19 -12.26 -13.79
C ILE A 103 -15.07 -11.56 -14.56
N ARG A 104 -15.32 -11.36 -15.85
CA ARG A 104 -14.42 -10.64 -16.75
C ARG A 104 -15.17 -9.49 -17.40
N ALA A 105 -14.56 -8.31 -17.38
CA ALA A 105 -15.06 -7.16 -18.12
C ALA A 105 -14.51 -7.15 -19.56
N PRO A 106 -15.19 -6.49 -20.52
CA PRO A 106 -14.79 -6.48 -21.92
C PRO A 106 -13.35 -6.01 -22.18
N SER A 107 -12.89 -4.97 -21.46
CA SER A 107 -11.54 -4.40 -21.64
C SER A 107 -10.43 -5.13 -20.86
N MET A 108 -10.74 -6.18 -20.11
CA MET A 108 -9.72 -7.00 -19.43
C MET A 108 -9.02 -7.95 -20.41
N ASP A 109 -7.73 -8.21 -20.18
CA ASP A 109 -6.99 -9.24 -20.94
C ASP A 109 -7.65 -10.62 -20.79
N GLN A 110 -7.39 -11.54 -21.73
CA GLN A 110 -8.05 -12.85 -21.78
C GLN A 110 -7.84 -13.68 -20.51
N ASP A 111 -6.66 -13.62 -19.92
CA ASP A 111 -6.29 -14.39 -18.72
C ASP A 111 -6.58 -13.64 -17.42
N LYS A 112 -7.32 -12.52 -17.48
CA LYS A 112 -7.62 -11.68 -16.32
C LYS A 112 -9.10 -11.73 -15.97
N ILE A 113 -9.34 -11.71 -14.66
CA ILE A 113 -10.65 -11.64 -14.04
C ILE A 113 -10.65 -10.50 -13.03
N LEU A 114 -11.85 -10.07 -12.64
CA LEU A 114 -12.03 -9.13 -11.55
C LEU A 114 -11.49 -9.73 -10.25
N ARG A 115 -10.61 -8.97 -9.59
CA ARG A 115 -10.04 -9.32 -8.29
C ARG A 115 -10.28 -8.18 -7.32
N ALA A 116 -10.50 -8.53 -6.06
CA ALA A 116 -10.60 -7.58 -4.98
C ALA A 116 -9.56 -7.90 -3.91
N THR A 117 -8.89 -6.87 -3.42
CA THR A 117 -8.00 -6.99 -2.26
C THR A 117 -8.33 -5.90 -1.25
N LEU A 118 -8.03 -6.13 0.03
CA LEU A 118 -8.29 -5.14 1.06
C LEU A 118 -7.34 -3.95 0.89
N GLY A 119 -7.86 -2.74 1.09
CA GLY A 119 -7.05 -1.54 1.18
C GLY A 119 -6.07 -1.61 2.35
N ARG A 120 -4.82 -1.18 2.11
CA ARG A 120 -3.80 -1.11 3.17
C ARG A 120 -4.15 -0.05 4.21
N SER A 121 -3.96 -0.37 5.49
CA SER A 121 -4.03 0.56 6.60
C SER A 121 -2.94 1.64 6.50
N ARG A 122 -3.04 2.70 7.31
CA ARG A 122 -2.01 3.74 7.37
C ARG A 122 -0.65 3.16 7.75
N GLU A 123 -0.61 2.28 8.74
CA GLU A 123 0.62 1.60 9.17
C GLU A 123 1.21 0.73 8.05
N GLU A 124 0.41 -0.10 7.39
CA GLU A 124 0.85 -0.92 6.26
C GLU A 124 1.43 -0.07 5.11
N ARG A 125 0.84 1.10 4.85
CA ARG A 125 1.36 2.07 3.85
C ARG A 125 2.68 2.67 4.31
N LEU A 126 2.81 3.06 5.58
CA LEU A 126 4.06 3.62 6.13
C LEU A 126 5.20 2.60 6.00
N LEU A 127 4.97 1.34 6.38
CA LEU A 127 5.94 0.24 6.25
C LEU A 127 6.36 0.01 4.79
N SER A 128 5.38 -0.03 3.90
CA SER A 128 5.62 -0.21 2.46
C SER A 128 6.42 0.96 1.87
N ASN A 129 6.10 2.20 2.28
CA ASN A 129 6.78 3.41 1.83
C ASN A 129 8.21 3.48 2.35
N HIS A 130 8.46 3.11 3.61
CA HIS A 130 9.81 3.02 4.17
C HIS A 130 10.70 2.05 3.36
N THR A 131 10.15 0.87 3.07
CA THR A 131 10.80 -0.14 2.21
C THR A 131 11.08 0.41 0.81
N GLY A 132 10.08 1.05 0.20
CA GLY A 132 10.18 1.60 -1.15
C GLY A 132 11.22 2.72 -1.27
N LYS A 133 11.27 3.63 -0.27
CA LYS A 133 12.24 4.72 -0.22
C LYS A 133 13.65 4.20 0.00
N THR A 134 13.83 3.21 0.88
CA THR A 134 15.12 2.56 1.09
C THR A 134 15.62 1.90 -0.19
N LYS A 135 14.78 1.11 -0.85
CA LYS A 135 15.11 0.52 -2.16
C LYS A 135 15.45 1.59 -3.20
N ARG A 136 14.68 2.69 -3.24
CA ARG A 136 14.94 3.82 -4.14
C ARG A 136 16.30 4.44 -3.88
N LEU A 137 16.66 4.70 -2.62
CA LEU A 137 17.97 5.24 -2.26
C LEU A 137 19.12 4.40 -2.86
N ILE A 138 19.06 3.07 -2.70
CA ILE A 138 20.07 2.15 -3.26
C ILE A 138 20.13 2.24 -4.78
N LEU A 139 18.98 2.23 -5.45
CA LEU A 139 18.91 2.22 -6.91
C LEU A 139 19.18 3.59 -7.55
N THR A 140 19.07 4.68 -6.80
CA THR A 140 19.53 6.01 -7.24
C THR A 140 21.04 6.04 -7.39
N VAL A 141 21.78 5.33 -6.52
CA VAL A 141 23.24 5.23 -6.61
C VAL A 141 23.65 4.40 -7.83
N ASP A 142 23.07 3.21 -7.99
CA ASP A 142 23.29 2.37 -9.17
C ASP A 142 22.05 1.49 -9.46
N PRO A 143 21.36 1.71 -10.59
CA PRO A 143 20.21 0.89 -10.99
C PRO A 143 20.54 -0.60 -11.19
N ASN A 144 21.79 -0.94 -11.50
CA ASN A 144 22.23 -2.33 -11.70
C ASN A 144 22.26 -3.13 -10.39
N LEU A 145 22.11 -2.48 -9.23
CA LEU A 145 22.09 -3.13 -7.94
C LEU A 145 20.77 -3.84 -7.61
N LYS A 146 19.73 -3.68 -8.43
CA LYS A 146 18.40 -4.28 -8.24
C LYS A 146 18.42 -5.78 -7.92
N PRO A 147 19.24 -6.65 -8.55
CA PRO A 147 19.28 -8.08 -8.23
C PRO A 147 19.78 -8.40 -6.82
N TYR A 148 20.48 -7.46 -6.17
CA TYR A 148 21.05 -7.63 -4.83
C TYR A 148 20.20 -7.02 -3.71
N VAL A 149 19.04 -6.44 -4.06
CA VAL A 149 18.12 -5.80 -3.11
C VAL A 149 16.91 -6.70 -2.89
N GLU A 150 16.78 -7.20 -1.67
CA GLU A 150 15.64 -7.99 -1.23
C GLU A 150 14.74 -7.13 -0.35
N THR A 151 13.43 -7.18 -0.56
CA THR A 151 12.46 -6.33 0.13
C THR A 151 11.30 -7.12 0.69
N GLU A 152 10.97 -6.89 1.95
CA GLU A 152 9.76 -7.39 2.60
C GLU A 152 8.89 -6.19 3.02
N TYR A 153 8.02 -5.75 2.12
CA TYR A 153 7.20 -4.55 2.29
C TYR A 153 6.28 -4.59 3.50
N ALA A 154 5.79 -5.78 3.87
CA ALA A 154 4.87 -5.96 5.00
C ALA A 154 5.54 -5.71 6.36
N ALA A 155 6.83 -6.00 6.49
CA ALA A 155 7.59 -5.82 7.73
C ALA A 155 8.51 -4.59 7.72
N GLY A 156 8.56 -3.86 6.60
CA GLY A 156 9.43 -2.71 6.46
C GLY A 156 10.91 -3.06 6.27
N ASN A 157 11.23 -4.31 5.87
CA ASN A 157 12.61 -4.80 5.85
C ASN A 157 13.23 -4.71 4.46
N VAL A 158 14.49 -4.29 4.42
CA VAL A 158 15.32 -4.30 3.20
C VAL A 158 16.66 -4.93 3.51
N TRP A 159 17.01 -5.94 2.73
CA TRP A 159 18.34 -6.51 2.70
C TRP A 159 19.05 -6.10 1.42
N PHE A 160 20.35 -5.85 1.55
CA PHE A 160 21.22 -5.55 0.43
C PHE A 160 22.48 -6.40 0.57
N ARG A 161 22.76 -7.23 -0.45
CA ARG A 161 23.86 -8.22 -0.43
C ARG A 161 23.85 -9.05 0.87
N ASN A 162 22.68 -9.61 1.19
CA ASN A 162 22.44 -10.45 2.37
C ASN A 162 22.59 -9.74 3.74
N GLN A 163 22.80 -8.43 3.76
CA GLN A 163 22.84 -7.64 5.01
C GLN A 163 21.54 -6.87 5.19
N LEU A 164 20.95 -6.94 6.40
CA LEU A 164 19.78 -6.12 6.74
C LEU A 164 20.23 -4.66 6.90
N ILE A 165 19.84 -3.81 5.96
CA ILE A 165 20.24 -2.39 5.94
C ILE A 165 19.12 -1.46 6.43
N SER A 166 17.89 -1.96 6.53
CA SER A 166 16.74 -1.20 7.03
C SER A 166 15.67 -2.14 7.55
N SER A 167 14.98 -1.72 8.61
CA SER A 167 13.87 -2.47 9.18
C SER A 167 12.91 -1.56 9.93
N ALA A 168 11.65 -1.99 10.05
CA ALA A 168 10.64 -1.38 10.93
C ALA A 168 10.18 -2.29 12.08
N THR A 169 10.67 -3.53 12.12
CA THR A 169 10.20 -4.57 13.06
C THR A 169 11.33 -5.16 13.92
N ARG A 170 12.56 -5.11 13.42
CA ARG A 170 13.78 -5.58 14.08
C ARG A 170 14.57 -4.41 14.68
N PRO A 171 15.34 -4.62 15.77
CA PRO A 171 16.20 -3.58 16.34
C PRO A 171 17.34 -3.20 15.38
N PRO A 172 17.89 -1.98 15.49
CA PRO A 172 19.05 -1.57 14.72
C PRO A 172 20.29 -2.39 15.10
N PRO A 173 21.15 -2.76 14.14
CA PRO A 173 22.34 -3.58 14.40
C PRO A 173 23.41 -2.82 15.18
N ARG A 174 23.37 -1.47 15.17
CA ARG A 174 24.32 -0.60 15.86
C ARG A 174 23.72 0.78 16.16
N PRO A 175 24.29 1.53 17.12
CA PRO A 175 23.98 2.94 17.32
C PRO A 175 24.26 3.77 16.05
N GLY A 176 23.53 4.88 15.87
CA GLY A 176 23.73 5.81 14.75
C GLY A 176 22.91 5.51 13.48
N CYS A 177 22.07 4.47 13.48
CA CYS A 177 21.09 4.28 12.41
C CYS A 177 20.08 5.44 12.39
N LYS A 178 19.71 5.93 11.21
CA LYS A 178 18.73 7.02 11.05
C LYS A 178 17.32 6.48 11.14
N ALA A 179 16.42 7.26 11.73
CA ALA A 179 15.00 6.90 11.82
C ALA A 179 14.28 7.04 10.47
N GLY A 180 13.28 6.20 10.25
CA GLY A 180 12.30 6.36 9.17
C GLY A 180 10.96 6.95 9.67
N LYS A 181 9.97 7.04 8.76
CA LYS A 181 8.62 7.51 9.10
C LYS A 181 7.84 6.55 10.03
N PRO A 182 7.83 5.21 9.81
CA PRO A 182 7.17 4.31 10.75
C PRO A 182 7.82 4.36 12.14
N PRO A 183 7.04 4.22 13.23
CA PRO A 183 7.61 4.12 14.57
C PRO A 183 8.60 2.96 14.66
N ARG A 184 9.76 3.19 15.31
CA ARG A 184 10.85 2.20 15.48
C ARG A 184 11.55 1.77 14.19
N SER A 185 11.23 2.39 13.05
CA SER A 185 11.95 2.12 11.81
C SER A 185 13.30 2.80 11.75
N TRP A 186 14.25 2.14 11.10
CA TRP A 186 15.61 2.62 10.96
C TRP A 186 16.22 2.21 9.62
N ILE A 187 17.30 2.90 9.26
CA ILE A 187 18.20 2.60 8.14
C ILE A 187 19.66 2.78 8.57
N ASP A 188 20.53 1.82 8.20
CA ASP A 188 21.96 1.83 8.48
C ASP A 188 22.75 2.44 7.31
N LEU A 189 22.78 3.77 7.27
CA LEU A 189 23.44 4.52 6.19
C LEU A 189 24.97 4.34 6.20
N GLN A 190 25.59 4.14 7.36
CA GLN A 190 27.03 3.86 7.45
C GLN A 190 27.37 2.50 6.83
N GLY A 191 26.52 1.50 7.07
CA GLY A 191 26.67 0.16 6.48
C GLY A 191 26.46 0.23 4.99
N LEU A 192 25.41 0.94 4.58
CA LEU A 192 25.12 1.13 3.18
C LEU A 192 26.25 1.89 2.44
N SER A 193 26.79 2.95 3.05
CA SER A 193 27.94 3.72 2.55
C SER A 193 29.16 2.82 2.29
N SER A 194 29.46 1.93 3.24
CA SER A 194 30.59 0.99 3.13
C SER A 194 30.40 0.01 1.97
N ILE A 195 29.18 -0.51 1.78
CA ILE A 195 28.88 -1.50 0.73
C ILE A 195 28.82 -0.85 -0.66
N LEU A 196 28.23 0.35 -0.75
CA LEU A 196 28.06 1.11 -1.99
C LEU A 196 29.31 1.90 -2.39
N ARG A 197 30.29 2.07 -1.49
CA ARG A 197 31.45 2.95 -1.66
C ARG A 197 31.05 4.39 -2.00
N THR A 198 29.99 4.86 -1.35
CA THR A 198 29.45 6.22 -1.48
C THR A 198 29.61 6.94 -0.15
N PRO A 199 30.02 8.22 -0.12
CA PRO A 199 30.10 8.97 1.13
C PRO A 199 28.78 8.91 1.93
N ALA A 200 28.87 8.73 3.24
CA ALA A 200 27.68 8.63 4.11
C ALA A 200 26.85 9.92 4.08
N GLU A 201 27.51 11.09 3.95
CA GLU A 201 26.87 12.40 3.86
C GLU A 201 25.93 12.52 2.65
N ASP A 202 26.33 11.99 1.49
CA ASP A 202 25.49 11.98 0.29
C ASP A 202 24.23 11.11 0.48
N LEU A 203 24.40 9.96 1.13
CA LEU A 203 23.29 9.06 1.44
C LEU A 203 22.34 9.66 2.49
N GLU A 204 22.88 10.36 3.49
CA GLU A 204 22.09 11.07 4.49
C GLU A 204 21.25 12.18 3.87
N LYS A 205 21.85 13.03 3.03
CA LYS A 205 21.14 14.08 2.32
C LYS A 205 19.99 13.52 1.48
N GLN A 206 20.26 12.47 0.69
CA GLN A 206 19.23 11.82 -0.12
C GLN A 206 18.13 11.16 0.74
N TRP A 207 18.49 10.58 1.88
CA TRP A 207 17.51 10.00 2.81
C TRP A 207 16.59 11.06 3.41
N ASP A 208 17.14 12.18 3.85
CA ASP A 208 16.39 13.28 4.46
C ASP A 208 15.45 13.94 3.42
N GLU A 209 15.90 14.09 2.18
CA GLU A 209 15.05 14.47 1.04
C GLU A 209 13.90 13.47 0.84
N LEU A 210 14.19 12.17 0.81
CA LEU A 210 13.17 11.13 0.68
C LEU A 210 12.19 11.10 1.86
N MET A 211 12.61 11.49 3.07
CA MET A 211 11.72 11.57 4.24
C MET A 211 10.82 12.81 4.23
N SER A 212 11.21 13.86 3.51
CA SER A 212 10.44 15.12 3.45
C SER A 212 9.14 15.00 2.64
N TYR A 213 9.09 14.07 1.69
CA TYR A 213 7.87 13.70 0.93
C TYR A 213 7.09 12.58 1.64
#